data_AF-A0A9J7LBM0-F1
#
_entry.id   AF-A0A9J7LBM0-F1
#
_cell.length_a   1.000
_cell.length_b   1.000
_cell.length_c   1.000
_cell.angle_alpha   90.00
_cell.angle_beta   90.00
_cell.angle_gamma   90.00
#
_symmetry.space_group_name_H-M   'P 1'
#
loop_
_entity.id
_entity.type
_entity.pdbx_description
1 polymer ?
#
loop_
_entity_poly.entity_id
_entity_poly.type
_entity_poly.pdbx_seq_one_letter_code
_entity_poly.pdbx_strand_id
1 'polypeptide(L)'
;MAEFPCGQCNQDADTSPSINCDQCDQWIHRKCVPMTPAIWAEWQTADLKFLCPRCVKPTTPGEGPYDIRAALKRVAEAAATTNINLRSVVKQERLLLKTYKVTLPQLTENHGAGEVDETSVGILRNFHPALLEDYRPIGVQGDGNCLYRAISQGMYGVQHHHHLIRLLTALEIAEHPAHHDIHHPNHVDHIKDSRLFLAEYNILLPEAAIEGKESCMQHIFAASAALGLCFESYCPPMVPSEYMSLPYTRRVSGRGVRTSKGVAFTLMWTSTSVANSSRHSTSQMATHLHGKSSGVTTSVLDSPPSMPVVGSDNERALRTAIGRAWPGCHQLYCHRHIRKNCSEYLQRKVGMSDAARQPVIDAIFGKNGITAATSRVVFEGRLQHAEDLADAGNFGPYFREQVKPLLQSNFNTTSRTDFPIKTKWTNNNAESANHILKVAVGWKPQSLLGLVQKLSEVVRGQYQEVERAIINTGEYKLTDDFTRFRIHRDTWCTLSEKEREAHLRRFGKEMKKPRRLVISTDGRTGVMVPSHGGKKKGQVTRKRANRTKTF
;
A
#
# COMPACT_ATOMS: atom_id res chain seq x y z
N MET A 1 -9.13 -32.18 61.58
CA MET A 1 -8.58 -31.69 60.30
C MET A 1 -9.71 -30.93 59.61
N ALA A 2 -9.44 -29.79 58.98
CA ALA A 2 -10.44 -29.06 58.21
C ALA A 2 -10.98 -29.95 57.08
N GLU A 3 -12.29 -29.93 56.84
CA GLU A 3 -12.93 -30.73 55.78
C GLU A 3 -12.52 -30.21 54.39
N PHE A 4 -12.37 -28.90 54.25
CA PHE A 4 -11.95 -28.23 53.02
C PHE A 4 -10.79 -27.26 53.31
N PRO A 5 -9.53 -27.72 53.43
CA PRO A 5 -8.42 -26.81 53.70
C PRO A 5 -8.16 -25.88 52.50
N CYS A 6 -7.95 -24.60 52.78
CA CYS A 6 -7.58 -23.62 51.77
C CYS A 6 -6.21 -23.97 51.15
N GLY A 7 -6.16 -24.10 49.82
CA GLY A 7 -4.95 -24.47 49.08
C GLY A 7 -3.75 -23.51 49.21
N GLN A 8 -3.91 -22.35 49.86
CA GLN A 8 -2.85 -21.36 50.05
C GLN A 8 -2.38 -21.24 51.51
N CYS A 9 -3.31 -21.14 52.48
CA CYS A 9 -2.97 -20.93 53.89
C CYS A 9 -3.20 -22.17 54.77
N ASN A 10 -3.72 -23.27 54.22
CA ASN A 10 -4.10 -24.51 54.91
C ASN A 10 -5.11 -24.33 56.06
N GLN A 11 -5.74 -23.16 56.21
CA GLN A 11 -6.86 -22.94 57.13
C GLN A 11 -8.16 -23.43 56.52
N ASP A 12 -9.15 -23.75 57.36
CA ASP A 12 -10.46 -24.23 56.92
C ASP A 12 -11.19 -23.22 56.01
N ALA A 13 -11.62 -23.65 54.82
CA ALA A 13 -12.29 -22.84 53.81
C ALA A 13 -13.59 -22.19 54.33
N ASP A 14 -14.24 -22.80 55.32
CA ASP A 14 -15.52 -22.31 55.85
C ASP A 14 -15.38 -21.08 56.76
N THR A 15 -14.15 -20.76 57.20
CA THR A 15 -13.89 -19.62 58.09
C THR A 15 -13.93 -18.27 57.40
N SER A 16 -14.01 -18.21 56.06
CA SER A 16 -13.98 -16.98 55.28
C SER A 16 -14.56 -17.22 53.88
N PRO A 17 -15.09 -16.21 53.16
CA PRO A 17 -15.53 -16.38 51.78
C PRO A 17 -14.46 -17.07 50.94
N SER A 18 -14.82 -18.19 50.32
CA SER A 18 -13.90 -19.11 49.63
C SER A 18 -14.49 -19.55 48.29
N ILE A 19 -13.63 -19.73 47.29
CA ILE A 19 -13.99 -20.12 45.92
C ILE A 19 -13.27 -21.41 45.55
N ASN A 20 -13.97 -22.33 44.88
CA ASN A 20 -13.38 -23.56 44.40
C ASN A 20 -12.65 -23.33 43.06
N CYS A 21 -11.53 -24.02 42.86
CA CYS A 21 -10.74 -23.95 41.64
C CYS A 21 -11.14 -25.04 40.65
N ASP A 22 -11.67 -24.66 39.48
CA ASP A 22 -12.18 -25.56 38.43
C ASP A 22 -11.14 -26.48 37.76
N GLN A 23 -9.86 -26.38 38.13
CA GLN A 23 -8.78 -27.21 37.60
C GLN A 23 -8.18 -28.20 38.60
N CYS A 24 -8.17 -27.89 39.89
CA CYS A 24 -7.56 -28.76 40.91
C CYS A 24 -8.45 -29.02 42.12
N ASP A 25 -9.70 -28.55 42.06
CA ASP A 25 -10.74 -28.67 43.08
C ASP A 25 -10.35 -28.12 44.47
N GLN A 26 -9.25 -27.36 44.57
CA GLN A 26 -8.84 -26.73 45.83
C GLN A 26 -9.68 -25.49 46.11
N TRP A 27 -10.14 -25.38 47.35
CA TRP A 27 -10.80 -24.18 47.87
C TRP A 27 -9.77 -23.10 48.20
N ILE A 28 -10.09 -21.85 47.88
CA ILE A 28 -9.19 -20.71 48.11
C ILE A 28 -9.97 -19.59 48.79
N HIS A 29 -9.53 -19.14 49.96
CA HIS A 29 -10.13 -17.95 50.59
C HIS A 29 -9.91 -16.72 49.72
N ARG A 30 -10.92 -15.84 49.67
CA ARG A 30 -10.84 -14.53 49.01
C ARG A 30 -9.60 -13.74 49.42
N LYS A 31 -9.27 -13.74 50.72
CA LYS A 31 -8.11 -13.02 51.30
C LYS A 31 -6.75 -13.61 50.89
N CYS A 32 -6.71 -14.86 50.42
CA CYS A 32 -5.49 -15.56 50.04
C CYS A 32 -5.10 -15.32 48.57
N VAL A 33 -5.91 -14.55 47.84
CA VAL A 33 -5.69 -14.11 46.46
C VAL A 33 -5.82 -12.58 46.46
N PRO A 34 -5.14 -11.83 45.57
CA PRO A 34 -5.27 -10.37 45.48
C PRO A 34 -6.64 -9.88 44.95
N MET A 35 -7.74 -10.47 45.43
CA MET A 35 -9.10 -10.25 44.98
C MET A 35 -9.82 -9.18 45.82
N THR A 36 -10.27 -8.10 45.17
CA THR A 36 -11.09 -7.08 45.82
C THR A 36 -12.54 -7.56 46.01
N PRO A 37 -13.34 -6.94 46.91
CA PRO A 37 -14.76 -7.28 47.04
C PRO A 37 -15.56 -7.17 45.73
N ALA A 38 -15.20 -6.23 44.85
CA ALA A 38 -15.84 -6.08 43.54
C ALA A 38 -15.49 -7.24 42.59
N ILE A 39 -14.22 -7.62 42.49
CA ILE A 39 -13.79 -8.78 41.68
C ILE A 39 -14.42 -10.07 42.21
N TRP A 40 -14.52 -10.21 43.54
CA TRP A 40 -15.21 -11.33 44.17
C TRP A 40 -16.69 -11.41 43.76
N ALA A 41 -17.41 -10.28 43.79
CA ALA A 41 -18.80 -10.22 43.34
C ALA A 41 -18.93 -10.57 41.84
N GLU A 42 -17.99 -10.14 41.00
CA GLU A 42 -17.93 -10.55 39.59
C GLU A 42 -17.80 -12.07 39.46
N TRP A 43 -16.89 -12.72 40.19
CA TRP A 43 -16.74 -14.20 40.16
C TRP A 43 -18.01 -14.94 40.59
N GLN A 44 -18.69 -14.47 41.64
CA GLN A 44 -19.89 -15.10 42.16
C GLN A 44 -21.09 -15.02 41.20
N THR A 45 -21.10 -14.04 40.30
CA THR A 45 -22.24 -13.79 39.40
C THR A 45 -21.98 -14.21 37.96
N ALA A 46 -20.74 -14.47 37.57
CA ALA A 46 -20.37 -14.53 36.17
C ALA A 46 -20.51 -15.91 35.49
N ASP A 47 -20.81 -16.99 36.24
CA ASP A 47 -20.79 -18.38 35.74
C ASP A 47 -19.51 -18.69 34.94
N LEU A 48 -18.36 -18.40 35.56
CA LEU A 48 -17.03 -18.53 34.97
C LEU A 48 -16.19 -19.48 35.81
N LYS A 49 -15.23 -20.14 35.15
CA LYS A 49 -14.28 -21.04 35.82
C LYS A 49 -13.16 -20.25 36.50
N PHE A 50 -13.05 -20.39 37.82
CA PHE A 50 -11.95 -19.81 38.59
C PHE A 50 -10.74 -20.73 38.58
N LEU A 51 -9.55 -20.14 38.38
CA LEU A 51 -8.27 -20.85 38.47
C LEU A 51 -7.47 -20.27 39.63
N CYS A 52 -7.02 -21.13 40.56
CA CYS A 52 -6.28 -20.74 41.76
C CYS A 52 -4.84 -20.32 41.47
N PRO A 53 -4.13 -19.70 42.44
CA PRO A 53 -2.75 -19.27 42.26
C PRO A 53 -1.80 -20.38 41.81
N ARG A 54 -2.05 -21.64 42.18
CA ARG A 54 -1.22 -22.78 41.75
C ARG A 54 -1.47 -23.15 40.29
N CYS A 55 -2.73 -23.17 39.86
CA CYS A 55 -3.14 -23.53 38.51
C CYS A 55 -2.80 -22.45 37.47
N VAL A 56 -2.71 -21.19 37.88
CA VAL A 56 -2.28 -20.10 37.00
C VAL A 56 -0.79 -19.79 37.09
N LYS A 57 -0.03 -20.40 37.99
CA LYS A 57 1.40 -20.06 38.14
C LYS A 57 2.18 -20.54 36.91
N PRO A 58 3.05 -19.70 36.31
CA PRO A 58 3.95 -20.15 35.26
C PRO A 58 4.82 -21.31 35.72
N THR A 59 5.07 -22.25 34.82
CA THR A 59 6.04 -23.33 35.04
C THR A 59 7.47 -22.82 35.00
N THR A 60 7.73 -21.75 34.25
CA THR A 60 9.04 -21.11 34.17
C THR A 60 9.27 -20.19 35.36
N PRO A 61 10.37 -20.36 36.13
CA PRO A 61 10.72 -19.43 37.21
C PRO A 61 10.88 -17.99 36.70
N GLY A 62 10.22 -17.03 37.36
CA GLY A 62 10.38 -15.60 37.09
C GLY A 62 9.35 -14.95 36.16
N GLU A 63 8.45 -15.71 35.53
CA GLU A 63 7.43 -15.15 34.59
C GLU A 63 6.22 -14.47 35.29
N GLY A 64 6.33 -14.16 36.59
CA GLY A 64 5.29 -13.47 37.36
C GLY A 64 4.22 -14.41 37.95
N PRO A 65 3.10 -13.85 38.44
CA PRO A 65 2.08 -14.62 39.16
C PRO A 65 1.10 -15.38 38.27
N TYR A 66 1.19 -15.24 36.95
CA TYR A 66 0.16 -15.70 36.02
C TYR A 66 0.74 -16.18 34.68
N ASP A 67 0.38 -17.38 34.27
CA ASP A 67 0.86 -18.07 33.07
C ASP A 67 0.12 -17.58 31.82
N ILE A 68 0.73 -16.60 31.16
CA ILE A 68 0.20 -15.98 29.94
C ILE A 68 0.13 -16.98 28.79
N ARG A 69 1.06 -17.94 28.71
CA ARG A 69 1.08 -18.95 27.63
C ARG A 69 -0.08 -19.91 27.80
N ALA A 70 -0.36 -20.34 29.03
CA ALA A 70 -1.54 -21.15 29.33
C ALA A 70 -2.84 -20.41 29.02
N ALA A 71 -2.92 -19.10 29.29
CA ALA A 71 -4.07 -18.27 28.92
C ALA A 71 -4.27 -18.17 27.40
N LEU A 72 -3.19 -17.92 26.65
CA LEU A 72 -3.20 -17.94 25.19
C LEU A 72 -3.73 -19.27 24.64
N LYS A 73 -3.25 -20.39 25.19
CA LYS A 73 -3.71 -21.74 24.82
C LYS A 73 -5.21 -21.93 25.05
N ARG A 74 -5.74 -21.50 26.21
CA ARG A 74 -7.19 -21.59 26.50
C ARG A 74 -8.02 -20.77 25.51
N VAL A 75 -7.58 -19.56 25.16
CA VAL A 75 -8.25 -18.72 24.14
C VAL A 75 -8.20 -19.40 22.77
N ALA A 76 -7.06 -19.97 22.38
CA ALA A 76 -6.90 -20.67 21.11
C ALA A 76 -7.80 -21.92 21.00
N GLU A 77 -7.86 -22.73 22.06
CA GLU A 77 -8.74 -23.91 22.13
C GLU A 77 -10.22 -23.53 22.02
N ALA A 78 -10.63 -22.45 22.70
CA ALA A 78 -11.98 -21.92 22.61
C ALA A 78 -12.30 -21.36 21.22
N ALA A 79 -11.33 -20.72 20.55
CA ALA A 79 -11.51 -20.21 19.19
C ALA A 79 -11.60 -21.33 18.13
N ALA A 80 -10.95 -22.47 18.37
CA ALA A 80 -10.97 -23.62 17.47
C ALA A 80 -12.23 -24.48 17.59
N THR A 81 -12.96 -24.40 18.71
CA THR A 81 -14.05 -25.34 19.03
C THR A 81 -15.41 -24.65 18.94
N THR A 82 -16.32 -25.17 18.11
CA THR A 82 -17.69 -24.63 18.00
C THR A 82 -18.53 -24.81 19.26
N ASN A 83 -18.18 -25.79 20.11
CA ASN A 83 -18.90 -26.14 21.35
C ASN A 83 -18.46 -25.34 22.58
N ILE A 84 -17.33 -24.65 22.54
CA ILE A 84 -16.85 -23.87 23.67
C ILE A 84 -17.38 -22.44 23.53
N ASN A 85 -17.98 -21.93 24.60
CA ASN A 85 -18.43 -20.54 24.64
C ASN A 85 -17.20 -19.62 24.74
N LEU A 86 -16.65 -19.23 23.58
CA LEU A 86 -15.52 -18.30 23.45
C LEU A 86 -15.71 -17.04 24.30
N ARG A 87 -16.93 -16.50 24.35
CA ARG A 87 -17.24 -15.30 25.16
C ARG A 87 -17.06 -15.55 26.66
N SER A 88 -17.41 -16.74 27.15
CA SER A 88 -17.18 -17.13 28.55
C SER A 88 -15.68 -17.22 28.85
N VAL A 89 -14.90 -17.91 28.00
CA VAL A 89 -13.45 -18.03 28.17
C VAL A 89 -12.76 -16.66 28.15
N VAL A 90 -13.12 -15.79 27.21
CA VAL A 90 -12.56 -14.44 27.12
C VAL A 90 -12.88 -13.61 28.38
N LYS A 91 -14.13 -13.67 28.86
CA LYS A 91 -14.54 -12.99 30.12
C LYS A 91 -13.80 -13.56 31.33
N GLN A 92 -13.60 -14.89 31.37
CA GLN A 92 -12.81 -15.59 32.37
C GLN A 92 -11.36 -15.08 32.38
N GLU A 93 -10.68 -15.04 31.23
CA GLU A 93 -9.29 -14.56 31.15
C GLU A 93 -9.15 -13.10 31.58
N ARG A 94 -10.08 -12.21 31.19
CA ARG A 94 -10.10 -10.82 31.69
C ARG A 94 -10.20 -10.75 33.19
N LEU A 95 -11.10 -11.54 33.78
CA LEU A 95 -11.32 -11.54 35.22
C LEU A 95 -10.14 -12.15 35.98
N LEU A 96 -9.47 -13.15 35.41
CA LEU A 96 -8.21 -13.69 35.94
C LEU A 96 -7.08 -12.65 35.90
N LEU A 97 -6.87 -11.96 34.78
CA LEU A 97 -5.87 -10.89 34.68
C LEU A 97 -6.09 -9.79 35.74
N LYS A 98 -7.35 -9.36 35.94
CA LYS A 98 -7.72 -8.45 37.03
C LYS A 98 -7.42 -9.03 38.41
N THR A 99 -7.83 -10.28 38.65
CA THR A 99 -7.68 -10.98 39.93
C THR A 99 -6.21 -11.07 40.34
N TYR A 100 -5.32 -11.40 39.40
CA TYR A 100 -3.89 -11.56 39.64
C TYR A 100 -3.07 -10.28 39.41
N LYS A 101 -3.74 -9.14 39.20
CA LYS A 101 -3.13 -7.82 38.97
C LYS A 101 -2.08 -7.84 37.83
N VAL A 102 -2.35 -8.65 36.81
CA VAL A 102 -1.48 -8.77 35.64
C VAL A 102 -1.67 -7.51 34.81
N THR A 103 -0.64 -6.66 34.81
CA THR A 103 -0.63 -5.40 34.09
C THR A 103 0.65 -5.27 33.31
N LEU A 104 0.57 -4.56 32.19
CA LEU A 104 1.78 -4.12 31.50
C LEU A 104 2.47 -3.03 32.33
N PRO A 105 3.81 -2.92 32.26
CA PRO A 105 4.53 -1.85 32.95
C PRO A 105 4.16 -0.48 32.37
N GLN A 106 4.56 0.58 33.07
CA GLN A 106 4.44 1.94 32.54
C GLN A 106 5.32 2.10 31.30
N LEU A 107 4.83 2.88 30.32
CA LEU A 107 5.61 3.23 29.14
C LEU A 107 6.91 3.92 29.54
N THR A 108 8.02 3.52 28.91
CA THR A 108 9.31 4.16 29.13
C THR A 108 9.51 5.24 28.07
N GLU A 109 10.03 6.41 28.45
CA GLU A 109 10.41 7.45 27.47
C GLU A 109 11.79 7.13 26.84
N ASN A 110 12.66 6.48 27.61
CA ASN A 110 13.97 6.03 27.15
C ASN A 110 13.92 4.54 26.83
N HIS A 111 13.66 4.24 25.56
CA HIS A 111 13.84 2.89 25.04
C HIS A 111 15.35 2.66 24.91
N GLY A 112 15.91 1.71 25.68
CA GLY A 112 17.34 1.41 25.67
C GLY A 112 17.89 1.14 24.26
N ALA A 113 19.21 1.24 24.10
CA ALA A 113 19.88 1.01 22.83
C ALA A 113 19.83 -0.47 22.44
N GLY A 114 18.69 -0.92 21.89
CA GLY A 114 18.58 -2.25 21.31
C GLY A 114 19.57 -2.46 20.17
N GLU A 115 19.80 -3.72 19.81
CA GLU A 115 20.68 -4.08 18.70
C GLU A 115 20.08 -3.62 17.37
N VAL A 116 20.96 -3.17 16.46
CA VAL A 116 20.52 -2.71 15.14
C VAL A 116 20.10 -3.90 14.30
N ASP A 117 18.94 -3.80 13.66
CA ASP A 117 18.54 -4.75 12.63
C ASP A 117 19.19 -4.40 11.29
N GLU A 118 20.36 -4.97 11.04
CA GLU A 118 21.12 -4.76 9.79
C GLU A 118 20.32 -5.14 8.53
N THR A 119 19.38 -6.09 8.64
CA THR A 119 18.50 -6.45 7.52
C THR A 119 17.58 -5.29 7.18
N SER A 120 16.90 -4.74 8.19
CA SER A 120 16.03 -3.58 8.02
C SER A 120 16.81 -2.32 7.61
N VAL A 121 18.04 -2.14 8.11
CA VAL A 121 18.94 -1.08 7.62
C VAL A 121 19.25 -1.26 6.14
N GLY A 122 19.57 -2.47 5.69
CA GLY A 122 19.79 -2.76 4.27
C GLY A 122 18.57 -2.47 3.40
N ILE A 123 17.37 -2.82 3.89
CA ILE A 123 16.09 -2.49 3.23
C ILE A 123 15.92 -0.98 3.13
N LEU A 124 16.01 -0.25 4.24
CA LEU A 124 15.85 1.20 4.23
C LEU A 124 16.91 1.88 3.37
N ARG A 125 18.17 1.43 3.40
CA ARG A 125 19.23 1.98 2.54
C ARG A 125 18.90 1.85 1.06
N ASN A 126 18.28 0.73 0.65
CA ASN A 126 17.93 0.47 -0.74
C ASN A 126 16.64 1.18 -1.18
N PHE A 127 15.64 1.29 -0.30
CA PHE A 127 14.31 1.76 -0.69
C PHE A 127 13.94 3.15 -0.16
N HIS A 128 14.50 3.56 0.99
CA HIS A 128 14.18 4.84 1.62
C HIS A 128 15.29 5.32 2.60
N PRO A 129 16.49 5.67 2.08
CA PRO A 129 17.66 5.92 2.93
C PRO A 129 17.48 7.11 3.88
N ALA A 130 16.65 8.10 3.53
CA ALA A 130 16.35 9.25 4.38
C ALA A 130 15.78 8.85 5.76
N LEU A 131 15.05 7.74 5.86
CA LEU A 131 14.57 7.26 7.17
C LEU A 131 15.70 6.87 8.12
N LEU A 132 16.90 6.54 7.61
CA LEU A 132 18.05 6.23 8.46
C LEU A 132 18.69 7.48 9.07
N GLU A 133 18.30 8.68 8.64
CA GLU A 133 18.71 9.95 9.25
C GLU A 133 18.01 10.11 10.60
N ASP A 134 16.70 9.91 10.63
CA ASP A 134 15.86 10.12 11.81
C ASP A 134 15.62 8.86 12.65
N TYR A 135 15.68 7.68 12.02
CA TYR A 135 15.33 6.41 12.66
C TYR A 135 16.49 5.41 12.70
N ARG A 136 16.46 4.57 13.72
CA ARG A 136 17.34 3.41 13.89
C ARG A 136 16.49 2.14 14.00
N PRO A 137 16.55 1.22 13.02
CA PRO A 137 15.88 -0.07 13.11
C PRO A 137 16.45 -0.92 14.26
N ILE A 138 15.59 -1.35 15.18
CA ILE A 138 15.93 -2.16 16.34
C ILE A 138 15.41 -3.59 16.15
N GLY A 139 16.36 -4.53 16.11
CA GLY A 139 16.08 -5.95 15.90
C GLY A 139 15.29 -6.56 17.05
N VAL A 140 14.40 -7.48 16.68
CA VAL A 140 13.68 -8.34 17.61
C VAL A 140 13.77 -9.78 17.19
N GLN A 141 13.54 -10.69 18.13
CA GLN A 141 13.61 -12.13 17.87
C GLN A 141 12.53 -12.56 16.85
N GLY A 142 12.95 -13.28 15.80
CA GLY A 142 12.07 -13.81 14.75
C GLY A 142 11.55 -15.22 15.07
N ASP A 143 10.65 -15.34 16.04
CA ASP A 143 10.05 -16.61 16.50
C ASP A 143 8.55 -16.72 16.21
N GLY A 144 8.05 -15.93 15.24
CA GLY A 144 6.63 -15.75 14.99
C GLY A 144 5.91 -14.84 15.99
N ASN A 145 6.59 -14.34 17.02
CA ASN A 145 6.07 -13.27 17.90
C ASN A 145 6.69 -11.90 17.58
N CYS A 146 7.39 -11.76 16.44
CA CYS A 146 8.15 -10.57 16.08
C CYS A 146 7.31 -9.27 16.17
N LEU A 147 6.04 -9.26 15.74
CA LEU A 147 5.17 -8.08 15.88
C LEU A 147 5.04 -7.66 17.36
N TYR A 148 4.64 -8.60 18.22
CA TYR A 148 4.41 -8.32 19.64
C TYR A 148 5.70 -7.98 20.38
N ARG A 149 6.83 -8.56 19.94
CA ARG A 149 8.17 -8.21 20.44
C ARG A 149 8.59 -6.81 20.01
N ALA A 150 8.31 -6.41 18.77
CA ALA A 150 8.55 -5.04 18.29
C ALA A 150 7.70 -4.02 19.05
N ILE A 151 6.44 -4.34 19.35
CA ILE A 151 5.57 -3.51 20.21
C ILE A 151 6.15 -3.42 21.63
N SER A 152 6.51 -4.55 22.24
CA SER A 152 7.14 -4.57 23.56
C SER A 152 8.42 -3.72 23.60
N GLN A 153 9.27 -3.88 22.58
CA GLN A 153 10.53 -3.13 22.44
C GLN A 153 10.27 -1.63 22.29
N GLY A 154 9.31 -1.24 21.45
CA GLY A 154 8.95 0.17 21.24
C GLY A 154 8.21 0.82 22.40
N MET A 155 7.64 0.05 23.32
CA MET A 155 6.94 0.57 24.50
C MET A 155 7.82 0.61 25.76
N TYR A 156 8.68 -0.40 25.92
CA TYR A 156 9.36 -0.67 27.19
C TYR A 156 10.88 -0.80 27.04
N GLY A 157 11.41 -0.75 25.82
CA GLY A 157 12.83 -1.00 25.55
C GLY A 157 13.26 -2.47 25.75
N VAL A 158 12.33 -3.38 25.99
CA VAL A 158 12.57 -4.83 26.18
C VAL A 158 11.53 -5.65 25.44
N GLN A 159 11.86 -6.90 25.07
CA GLN A 159 10.96 -7.80 24.35
C GLN A 159 10.11 -8.70 25.25
N HIS A 160 10.35 -8.73 26.57
CA HIS A 160 9.79 -9.74 27.48
C HIS A 160 8.28 -9.65 27.70
N HIS A 161 7.61 -8.57 27.32
CA HIS A 161 6.16 -8.40 27.50
C HIS A 161 5.32 -8.85 26.30
N HIS A 162 5.94 -9.42 25.27
CA HIS A 162 5.27 -9.77 24.02
C HIS A 162 4.12 -10.78 24.20
N HIS A 163 4.23 -11.77 25.09
CA HIS A 163 3.12 -12.72 25.34
C HIS A 163 1.90 -12.02 25.92
N LEU A 164 2.08 -11.10 26.88
CA LEU A 164 0.95 -10.37 27.47
C LEU A 164 0.31 -9.44 26.44
N ILE A 165 1.11 -8.76 25.61
CA ILE A 165 0.58 -7.95 24.50
C ILE A 165 -0.21 -8.83 23.52
N ARG A 166 0.32 -10.02 23.19
CA ARG A 166 -0.36 -10.99 22.33
C ARG A 166 -1.69 -11.47 22.91
N LEU A 167 -1.72 -11.82 24.20
CA LEU A 167 -2.94 -12.20 24.90
C LEU A 167 -3.97 -11.07 24.88
N LEU A 168 -3.58 -9.85 25.22
CA LEU A 168 -4.48 -8.68 25.19
C LEU A 168 -5.01 -8.40 23.79
N THR A 169 -4.21 -8.61 22.75
CA THR A 169 -4.61 -8.50 21.35
C THR A 169 -5.63 -9.56 20.97
N ALA A 170 -5.41 -10.82 21.35
CA ALA A 170 -6.36 -11.92 21.11
C ALA A 170 -7.69 -11.68 21.83
N LEU A 171 -7.65 -11.20 23.07
CA LEU A 171 -8.85 -10.85 23.83
C LEU A 171 -9.63 -9.70 23.16
N GLU A 172 -8.96 -8.65 22.68
CA GLU A 172 -9.63 -7.57 21.92
C GLU A 172 -10.33 -8.09 20.67
N ILE A 173 -9.66 -8.95 19.88
CA ILE A 173 -10.25 -9.55 18.68
C ILE A 173 -11.51 -10.35 19.04
N ALA A 174 -11.43 -11.15 20.10
CA ALA A 174 -12.53 -12.01 20.52
C ALA A 174 -13.73 -11.26 21.14
N GLU A 175 -13.48 -10.17 21.87
CA GLU A 175 -14.53 -9.36 22.51
C GLU A 175 -15.29 -8.46 21.53
N HIS A 176 -14.62 -8.09 20.43
CA HIS A 176 -15.09 -7.07 19.51
C HIS A 176 -15.16 -7.55 18.06
N PRO A 177 -15.89 -8.66 17.76
CA PRO A 177 -15.93 -9.24 16.42
C PRO A 177 -16.43 -8.25 15.37
N ALA A 178 -17.34 -7.33 15.71
CA ALA A 178 -17.80 -6.26 14.82
C ALA A 178 -16.67 -5.37 14.26
N HIS A 179 -15.48 -5.37 14.85
CA HIS A 179 -14.33 -4.57 14.39
C HIS A 179 -13.24 -5.39 13.70
N HIS A 180 -13.34 -6.72 13.73
CA HIS A 180 -12.25 -7.62 13.31
C HIS A 180 -12.71 -8.72 12.36
N ASP A 181 -13.97 -9.16 12.46
CA ASP A 181 -14.61 -10.09 11.54
C ASP A 181 -15.23 -9.33 10.36
N ILE A 182 -14.64 -9.51 9.18
CA ILE A 182 -15.08 -8.91 7.92
C ILE A 182 -16.46 -9.38 7.45
N HIS A 183 -16.96 -10.49 8.02
CA HIS A 183 -18.27 -11.06 7.73
C HIS A 183 -19.32 -10.70 8.79
N HIS A 184 -18.94 -10.00 9.86
CA HIS A 184 -19.87 -9.59 10.89
C HIS A 184 -20.92 -8.61 10.32
N PRO A 185 -22.22 -8.75 10.63
CA PRO A 185 -23.28 -7.91 10.04
C PRO A 185 -23.11 -6.41 10.34
N ASN A 186 -22.46 -6.09 11.46
CA ASN A 186 -22.11 -4.74 11.87
C ASN A 186 -20.62 -4.43 11.69
N HIS A 187 -19.96 -5.00 10.68
CA HIS A 187 -18.51 -4.82 10.48
C HIS A 187 -18.11 -3.34 10.33
N VAL A 188 -17.12 -2.92 11.11
CA VAL A 188 -16.51 -1.59 11.03
C VAL A 188 -15.09 -1.76 10.48
N ASP A 189 -14.93 -1.43 9.19
CA ASP A 189 -13.62 -1.45 8.54
C ASP A 189 -12.77 -0.24 8.99
N HIS A 190 -11.83 -0.50 9.92
CA HIS A 190 -10.85 0.49 10.38
C HIS A 190 -9.67 0.67 9.40
N ILE A 191 -9.47 -0.29 8.50
CA ILE A 191 -8.35 -0.32 7.57
C ILE A 191 -8.72 0.47 6.31
N LYS A 192 -9.93 0.36 5.75
CA LYS A 192 -10.39 1.13 4.57
C LYS A 192 -9.36 1.17 3.44
N ASP A 193 -8.63 0.08 3.25
CA ASP A 193 -7.53 0.01 2.30
C ASP A 193 -7.58 -1.33 1.56
N SER A 194 -8.13 -1.29 0.35
CA SER A 194 -8.31 -2.46 -0.49
C SER A 194 -7.00 -3.08 -0.99
N ARG A 195 -5.85 -2.47 -0.71
CA ARG A 195 -4.53 -3.03 -1.03
C ARG A 195 -4.09 -4.07 0.00
N LEU A 196 -4.66 -4.04 1.20
CA LEU A 196 -4.33 -4.98 2.26
C LEU A 196 -5.27 -6.18 2.22
N PHE A 197 -4.68 -7.36 2.33
CA PHE A 197 -5.44 -8.57 2.57
C PHE A 197 -5.90 -8.62 4.03
N LEU A 198 -7.20 -8.81 4.24
CA LEU A 198 -7.80 -9.02 5.55
C LEU A 198 -8.07 -10.51 5.73
N ALA A 199 -7.49 -11.10 6.77
CA ALA A 199 -7.74 -12.48 7.17
C ALA A 199 -9.19 -12.64 7.67
N GLU A 200 -9.77 -13.79 7.37
CA GLU A 200 -11.06 -14.22 7.93
C GLU A 200 -10.96 -14.41 9.45
N TYR A 201 -12.07 -14.23 10.17
CA TYR A 201 -12.08 -14.21 11.64
C TYR A 201 -11.62 -15.54 12.27
N ASN A 202 -12.01 -16.66 11.66
CA ASN A 202 -11.59 -18.02 12.03
C ASN A 202 -10.09 -18.29 11.82
N ILE A 203 -9.38 -17.42 11.09
CA ILE A 203 -7.92 -17.46 10.94
C ILE A 203 -7.29 -16.42 11.87
N LEU A 204 -7.81 -15.20 11.87
CA LEU A 204 -7.28 -14.06 12.60
C LEU A 204 -7.18 -14.32 14.11
N LEU A 205 -8.26 -14.81 14.73
CA LEU A 205 -8.27 -15.00 16.19
C LEU A 205 -7.35 -16.16 16.63
N PRO A 206 -7.38 -17.36 16.01
CA PRO A 206 -6.42 -18.41 16.33
C PRO A 206 -4.97 -17.99 16.10
N GLU A 207 -4.67 -17.24 15.04
CA GLU A 207 -3.33 -16.69 14.84
C GLU A 207 -2.93 -15.77 15.98
N ALA A 208 -3.79 -14.85 16.44
CA ALA A 208 -3.48 -14.02 17.60
C ALA A 208 -3.26 -14.83 18.88
N ALA A 209 -4.04 -15.91 19.08
CA ALA A 209 -4.03 -16.71 20.31
C ALA A 209 -2.93 -17.79 20.38
N ILE A 210 -2.36 -18.21 19.25
CA ILE A 210 -1.33 -19.28 19.21
C ILE A 210 0.07 -18.65 19.14
N GLU A 211 0.94 -19.04 20.08
CA GLU A 211 2.34 -18.61 20.08
C GLU A 211 3.07 -19.02 18.80
N GLY A 212 3.88 -18.11 18.26
CA GLY A 212 4.68 -18.35 17.06
C GLY A 212 3.93 -18.32 15.73
N LYS A 213 2.63 -18.01 15.73
CA LYS A 213 1.90 -17.71 14.49
C LYS A 213 2.18 -16.28 14.00
N GLU A 214 2.27 -16.14 12.69
CA GLU A 214 2.50 -14.84 12.03
C GLU A 214 1.37 -13.85 12.34
N SER A 215 1.60 -12.56 12.06
CA SER A 215 0.65 -11.49 12.39
C SER A 215 0.49 -10.52 11.23
N CYS A 216 -0.74 -10.38 10.73
CA CYS A 216 -1.10 -9.41 9.71
C CYS A 216 -1.43 -8.00 10.26
N MET A 217 -1.78 -7.06 9.38
CA MET A 217 -2.15 -5.69 9.74
C MET A 217 -3.34 -5.61 10.73
N GLN A 218 -4.30 -6.53 10.68
CA GLN A 218 -5.42 -6.57 11.64
C GLN A 218 -4.93 -6.74 13.08
N HIS A 219 -3.83 -7.45 13.30
CA HIS A 219 -3.21 -7.59 14.62
C HIS A 219 -2.64 -6.25 15.12
N ILE A 220 -2.11 -5.40 14.24
CA ILE A 220 -1.60 -4.07 14.62
C ILE A 220 -2.75 -3.17 15.09
N PHE A 221 -3.91 -3.22 14.41
CA PHE A 221 -5.11 -2.48 14.84
C PHE A 221 -5.69 -3.02 16.14
N ALA A 222 -5.76 -4.34 16.31
CA ALA A 222 -6.22 -4.97 17.55
C ALA A 222 -5.28 -4.66 18.72
N ALA A 223 -3.96 -4.73 18.52
CA ALA A 223 -2.99 -4.35 19.53
C ALA A 223 -3.10 -2.87 19.90
N SER A 224 -3.32 -1.99 18.92
CA SER A 224 -3.55 -0.56 19.16
C SER A 224 -4.78 -0.32 20.06
N ALA A 225 -5.89 -1.02 19.78
CA ALA A 225 -7.10 -0.95 20.60
C ALA A 225 -6.87 -1.51 22.02
N ALA A 226 -6.27 -2.70 22.11
CA ALA A 226 -6.01 -3.38 23.37
C ALA A 226 -5.09 -2.58 24.31
N LEU A 227 -4.13 -1.87 23.74
CA LEU A 227 -3.14 -1.06 24.48
C LEU A 227 -3.59 0.40 24.67
N GLY A 228 -4.62 0.86 23.96
CA GLY A 228 -5.07 2.25 24.02
C GLY A 228 -4.09 3.24 23.39
N LEU A 229 -3.26 2.80 22.43
CA LEU A 229 -2.16 3.58 21.86
C LEU A 229 -2.23 3.68 20.34
N CYS A 230 -1.83 4.84 19.79
CA CYS A 230 -1.68 5.03 18.35
C CYS A 230 -0.25 4.65 17.93
N PHE A 231 -0.13 3.83 16.89
CA PHE A 231 1.15 3.45 16.29
C PHE A 231 1.32 4.10 14.93
N GLU A 232 2.55 4.21 14.45
CA GLU A 232 2.82 4.43 13.03
C GLU A 232 3.32 3.12 12.43
N SER A 233 2.57 2.60 11.48
CA SER A 233 2.90 1.39 10.74
C SER A 233 3.64 1.79 9.46
N TYR A 234 4.80 1.20 9.22
CA TYR A 234 5.64 1.45 8.06
C TYR A 234 5.97 0.12 7.36
N CYS A 235 5.50 -0.06 6.13
CA CYS A 235 5.97 -1.14 5.28
C CYS A 235 6.72 -0.55 4.08
N PRO A 236 8.03 -0.85 3.94
CA PRO A 236 8.86 -0.31 2.88
C PRO A 236 8.37 -0.79 1.50
N PRO A 237 8.71 -0.06 0.42
CA PRO A 237 8.46 -0.53 -0.94
C PRO A 237 9.09 -1.90 -1.17
N MET A 238 8.31 -2.82 -1.72
CA MET A 238 8.75 -4.21 -1.95
C MET A 238 9.40 -4.40 -3.32
N VAL A 239 9.32 -3.39 -4.20
CA VAL A 239 9.86 -3.41 -5.56
C VAL A 239 10.74 -2.18 -5.78
N PRO A 240 11.99 -2.32 -6.27
CA PRO A 240 12.87 -1.19 -6.54
C PRO A 240 12.28 -0.22 -7.58
N SER A 241 11.75 0.89 -7.06
CA SER A 241 11.72 2.27 -7.57
C SER A 241 11.40 2.62 -9.04
N GLU A 242 10.93 1.72 -9.90
CA GLU A 242 10.43 2.15 -11.23
C GLU A 242 8.92 1.95 -11.44
N TYR A 243 8.25 1.10 -10.66
CA TYR A 243 6.81 0.87 -10.79
C TYR A 243 6.11 0.69 -9.43
N MET A 244 5.45 1.76 -8.98
CA MET A 244 4.18 1.75 -8.23
C MET A 244 4.05 0.89 -6.93
N SER A 245 4.91 1.08 -5.93
CA SER A 245 4.42 0.97 -4.55
C SER A 245 5.02 2.07 -3.70
N LEU A 246 4.21 3.09 -3.37
CA LEU A 246 4.56 4.03 -2.30
C LEU A 246 4.73 3.22 -1.01
N PRO A 247 5.66 3.62 -0.10
CA PRO A 247 5.74 3.01 1.21
C PRO A 247 4.34 3.02 1.83
N TYR A 248 3.96 1.90 2.44
CA TYR A 248 2.72 1.83 3.19
C TYR A 248 2.98 2.39 4.58
N THR A 249 2.91 3.71 4.70
CA THR A 249 3.02 4.42 5.98
C THR A 249 1.65 4.84 6.43
N ARG A 250 1.27 4.46 7.66
CA ARG A 250 -0.06 4.76 8.20
C ARG A 250 -0.04 4.89 9.70
N ARG A 251 -0.71 5.93 10.20
CA ARG A 251 -1.10 6.00 11.62
C ARG A 251 -2.22 5.00 11.89
N VAL A 252 -1.95 4.06 12.78
CA VAL A 252 -2.88 3.02 13.22
C VAL A 252 -3.49 3.45 14.54
N SER A 253 -4.82 3.50 14.57
CA SER A 253 -5.60 3.75 15.78
C SER A 253 -6.72 2.73 15.81
N GLY A 254 -6.62 1.78 16.73
CA GLY A 254 -7.66 0.81 17.00
C GLY A 254 -8.90 1.47 17.59
N ARG A 255 -9.94 0.66 17.79
CA ARG A 255 -11.21 1.09 18.38
C ARG A 255 -10.98 1.81 19.72
N GLY A 256 -11.59 2.97 19.89
CA GLY A 256 -11.49 3.78 21.11
C GLY A 256 -10.18 4.57 21.27
N VAL A 257 -9.21 4.41 20.37
CA VAL A 257 -7.94 5.15 20.40
C VAL A 257 -8.10 6.50 19.71
N ARG A 258 -7.81 7.58 20.44
CA ARG A 258 -7.83 8.94 19.87
C ARG A 258 -6.55 9.21 19.08
N THR A 259 -6.70 9.63 17.83
CA THR A 259 -5.58 10.01 16.94
C THR A 259 -4.82 11.26 17.40
N SER A 260 -5.41 12.07 18.28
CA SER A 260 -4.82 13.30 18.80
C SER A 260 -3.63 13.07 19.74
N LYS A 261 -3.48 11.86 20.32
CA LYS A 261 -2.43 11.55 21.32
C LYS A 261 -1.01 11.35 20.76
N GLY A 262 -0.71 11.87 19.57
CA GLY A 262 0.59 11.60 18.91
C GLY A 262 0.74 10.13 18.51
N VAL A 263 1.91 9.75 18.03
CA VAL A 263 2.29 8.36 17.75
C VAL A 263 3.18 7.90 18.90
N ALA A 264 2.91 6.71 19.46
CA ALA A 264 3.75 6.16 20.51
C ALA A 264 5.13 5.74 19.99
N PHE A 265 5.15 5.03 18.85
CA PHE A 265 6.36 4.63 18.14
C PHE A 265 6.03 4.17 16.71
N THR A 266 7.07 4.01 15.89
CA THR A 266 6.98 3.48 14.53
C THR A 266 7.34 2.00 14.48
N LEU A 267 6.43 1.20 13.92
CA LEU A 267 6.53 -0.23 13.64
C LEU A 267 6.83 -0.43 12.17
N MET A 268 8.03 -0.89 11.86
CA MET A 268 8.37 -1.31 10.51
C MET A 268 8.07 -2.80 10.34
N TRP A 269 7.43 -3.19 9.24
CA TRP A 269 7.14 -4.59 8.94
C TRP A 269 7.29 -4.90 7.45
N THR A 270 7.57 -6.16 7.11
CA THR A 270 7.66 -6.63 5.73
C THR A 270 6.86 -7.92 5.52
N SER A 271 6.20 -8.06 4.38
CA SER A 271 5.42 -9.25 4.03
C SER A 271 6.20 -10.35 3.33
N THR A 272 7.48 -10.11 2.99
CA THR A 272 8.38 -11.11 2.41
C THR A 272 9.74 -11.05 3.07
N SER A 273 10.34 -12.22 3.31
CA SER A 273 11.78 -12.30 3.50
C SER A 273 12.47 -11.70 2.27
N VAL A 274 13.26 -10.64 2.45
CA VAL A 274 14.15 -10.17 1.38
C VAL A 274 15.08 -11.32 1.05
N ALA A 275 15.17 -11.67 -0.24
CA ALA A 275 15.99 -12.79 -0.70
C ALA A 275 17.49 -12.51 -0.46
N ASN A 276 17.95 -12.71 0.77
CA ASN A 276 19.37 -12.87 1.06
C ASN A 276 19.76 -14.30 0.70
N SER A 277 20.93 -14.44 0.07
CA SER A 277 21.53 -15.68 -0.42
C SER A 277 21.89 -16.71 0.68
N SER A 278 21.42 -16.52 1.91
CA SER A 278 21.64 -17.42 3.05
C SER A 278 20.30 -17.98 3.55
N ARG A 279 20.20 -19.30 3.54
CA ARG A 279 19.02 -20.14 3.80
C ARG A 279 18.27 -19.86 5.12
N HIS A 280 17.42 -18.85 5.25
CA HIS A 280 16.47 -18.76 6.39
C HIS A 280 15.03 -18.55 5.88
N SER A 281 14.07 -19.15 6.60
CA SER A 281 12.65 -19.28 6.24
C SER A 281 11.94 -17.96 5.96
N THR A 282 10.93 -18.01 5.10
CA THR A 282 9.90 -16.97 4.95
C THR A 282 9.21 -16.71 6.28
N SER A 283 9.66 -15.70 7.03
CA SER A 283 8.94 -15.15 8.16
C SER A 283 8.70 -13.67 7.92
N GLN A 284 7.49 -13.20 8.22
CA GLN A 284 7.23 -11.76 8.32
C GLN A 284 8.17 -11.16 9.39
N MET A 285 8.93 -10.14 9.03
CA MET A 285 9.81 -9.43 9.97
C MET A 285 9.10 -8.16 10.42
N ALA A 286 9.04 -7.95 11.73
CA ALA A 286 8.65 -6.69 12.34
C ALA A 286 9.84 -6.16 13.14
N THR A 287 10.14 -4.88 13.01
CA THR A 287 11.26 -4.19 13.67
C THR A 287 10.75 -2.85 14.20
N HIS A 288 11.31 -2.37 15.30
CA HIS A 288 10.95 -1.05 15.84
C HIS A 288 11.87 0.02 15.22
N LEU A 289 11.30 1.11 14.70
CA LEU A 289 12.09 2.27 14.28
C LEU A 289 12.21 3.25 15.45
N HIS A 290 13.37 3.25 16.10
CA HIS A 290 13.66 4.16 17.21
C HIS A 290 14.06 5.53 16.67
N GLY A 291 13.32 6.58 17.03
CA GLY A 291 13.67 7.95 16.67
C GLY A 291 14.96 8.37 17.36
N LYS A 292 15.93 8.91 16.62
CA LYS A 292 17.11 9.53 17.23
C LYS A 292 16.64 10.76 17.98
N SER A 293 17.04 10.90 19.24
CA SER A 293 16.75 12.05 20.09
C SER A 293 17.52 13.30 19.66
N SER A 294 17.36 13.73 18.41
CA SER A 294 17.59 15.12 18.03
C SER A 294 16.35 15.91 18.45
N GLY A 295 16.52 16.94 19.26
CA GLY A 295 15.45 17.85 19.65
C GLY A 295 14.60 18.18 18.42
N VAL A 296 13.30 17.92 18.53
CA VAL A 296 12.34 17.98 17.43
C VAL A 296 12.29 19.41 16.88
N THR A 297 13.13 19.72 15.90
CA THR A 297 12.87 20.78 14.94
C THR A 297 11.86 20.22 13.94
N THR A 298 10.63 20.70 14.05
CA THR A 298 9.52 20.52 13.11
C THR A 298 9.79 21.15 11.74
N SER A 299 10.97 20.97 11.14
CA SER A 299 11.43 21.78 9.99
C SER A 299 11.45 21.07 8.64
N VAL A 300 10.76 19.94 8.44
CA VAL A 300 10.80 19.20 7.15
C VAL A 300 9.48 19.27 6.34
N LEU A 301 8.52 20.10 6.75
CA LEU A 301 7.36 20.43 5.90
C LEU A 301 7.33 21.90 5.41
N ASP A 302 8.40 22.66 5.61
CA ASP A 302 8.45 24.07 5.19
C ASP A 302 8.78 24.28 3.70
N SER A 303 9.02 23.20 2.94
CA SER A 303 9.00 23.27 1.47
C SER A 303 7.75 22.56 0.97
N PRO A 304 6.65 23.29 0.66
CA PRO A 304 5.48 22.67 0.07
C PRO A 304 5.92 21.87 -1.17
N PRO A 305 5.47 20.60 -1.33
CA PRO A 305 5.79 19.82 -2.50
C PRO A 305 5.45 20.64 -3.75
N SER A 306 6.41 20.75 -4.68
CA SER A 306 6.23 21.54 -5.90
C SER A 306 4.89 21.20 -6.54
N MET A 307 4.05 22.21 -6.81
CA MET A 307 2.70 21.99 -7.33
C MET A 307 2.73 21.08 -8.57
N PRO A 308 1.86 20.05 -8.64
CA PRO A 308 1.92 19.06 -9.70
C PRO A 308 1.64 19.68 -11.06
N VAL A 309 2.31 19.14 -12.09
CA VAL A 309 1.99 19.42 -13.49
C VAL A 309 1.13 18.28 -14.02
N VAL A 310 -0.08 18.59 -14.48
CA VAL A 310 -1.04 17.58 -14.95
C VAL A 310 -1.27 17.71 -16.45
N GLY A 311 -1.01 16.63 -17.20
CA GLY A 311 -1.24 16.56 -18.64
C GLY A 311 -2.62 15.99 -18.99
N SER A 312 -3.37 16.62 -19.90
CA SER A 312 -4.65 16.12 -20.40
C SER A 312 -4.92 16.48 -21.87
N ASP A 313 -5.97 15.93 -22.45
CA ASP A 313 -6.53 16.32 -23.76
C ASP A 313 -7.54 17.47 -23.68
N ASN A 314 -7.54 18.24 -22.58
CA ASN A 314 -8.49 19.31 -22.26
C ASN A 314 -9.93 18.82 -22.04
N GLU A 315 -10.10 17.61 -21.50
CA GLU A 315 -11.42 17.14 -21.08
C GLU A 315 -11.97 17.98 -19.91
N ARG A 316 -13.19 18.50 -20.06
CA ARG A 316 -13.78 19.50 -19.15
C ARG A 316 -13.95 18.96 -17.73
N ALA A 317 -14.38 17.71 -17.60
CA ALA A 317 -14.55 17.08 -16.30
C ALA A 317 -13.21 16.98 -15.55
N LEU A 318 -12.16 16.53 -16.24
CA LEU A 318 -10.81 16.45 -15.67
C LEU A 318 -10.29 17.82 -15.27
N ARG A 319 -10.39 18.83 -16.15
CA ARG A 319 -9.96 20.20 -15.85
C ARG A 319 -10.64 20.76 -14.59
N THR A 320 -11.94 20.52 -14.45
CA THR A 320 -12.73 20.98 -13.30
C THR A 320 -12.32 20.26 -12.01
N ALA A 321 -12.16 18.93 -12.06
CA ALA A 321 -11.73 18.14 -10.93
C ALA A 321 -10.31 18.53 -10.48
N ILE A 322 -9.38 18.67 -11.42
CA ILE A 322 -7.99 19.08 -11.18
C ILE A 322 -7.94 20.47 -10.55
N GLY A 323 -8.69 21.45 -11.10
CA GLY A 323 -8.72 22.80 -10.55
C GLY A 323 -9.29 22.89 -9.13
N ARG A 324 -10.22 21.98 -8.78
CA ARG A 324 -10.76 21.87 -7.41
C ARG A 324 -9.81 21.15 -6.45
N ALA A 325 -9.19 20.06 -6.89
CA ALA A 325 -8.33 19.23 -6.05
C ALA A 325 -6.95 19.88 -5.82
N TRP A 326 -6.42 20.59 -6.82
CA TRP A 326 -5.12 21.26 -6.76
C TRP A 326 -5.21 22.67 -7.32
N PRO A 327 -5.77 23.63 -6.56
CA PRO A 327 -5.78 25.04 -6.94
C PRO A 327 -4.34 25.53 -7.17
N GLY A 328 -4.04 26.06 -8.36
CA GLY A 328 -2.69 26.51 -8.72
C GLY A 328 -1.79 25.44 -9.38
N CYS A 329 -2.30 24.23 -9.66
CA CYS A 329 -1.56 23.27 -10.47
C CYS A 329 -1.38 23.79 -11.90
N HIS A 330 -0.26 23.41 -12.51
CA HIS A 330 -0.01 23.73 -13.91
C HIS A 330 -0.62 22.64 -14.79
N GLN A 331 -1.34 23.04 -15.83
CA GLN A 331 -1.96 22.11 -16.76
C GLN A 331 -1.24 22.13 -18.11
N LEU A 332 -0.88 20.93 -18.57
CA LEU A 332 -0.39 20.69 -19.91
C LEU A 332 -1.49 20.07 -20.76
N TYR A 333 -1.59 20.54 -21.99
CA TYR A 333 -2.59 20.13 -22.94
C TYR A 333 -1.93 19.47 -24.14
N CYS A 334 -2.49 18.34 -24.59
CA CYS A 334 -1.92 17.51 -25.65
C CYS A 334 -1.79 18.31 -26.96
N HIS A 335 -0.55 18.59 -27.38
CA HIS A 335 -0.26 19.37 -28.59
C HIS A 335 -0.98 18.81 -29.83
N ARG A 336 -1.02 17.48 -29.96
CA ARG A 336 -1.68 16.79 -31.06
C ARG A 336 -3.19 17.06 -31.10
N HIS A 337 -3.85 17.07 -29.94
CA HIS A 337 -5.28 17.33 -29.84
C HIS A 337 -5.61 18.78 -30.13
N ILE A 338 -4.83 19.73 -29.60
CA ILE A 338 -5.05 21.16 -29.91
C ILE A 338 -4.92 21.39 -31.43
N ARG A 339 -3.87 20.85 -32.07
CA ARG A 339 -3.67 20.97 -33.52
C ARG A 339 -4.83 20.36 -34.31
N LYS A 340 -5.27 19.16 -33.92
CA LYS A 340 -6.40 18.48 -34.57
C LYS A 340 -7.69 19.29 -34.43
N ASN A 341 -8.00 19.78 -33.23
CA ASN A 341 -9.20 20.56 -32.95
C ASN A 341 -9.22 21.87 -33.75
N CYS A 342 -8.10 22.59 -33.81
CA CYS A 342 -7.98 23.78 -34.65
C CYS A 342 -8.23 23.46 -36.13
N SER A 343 -7.58 22.41 -36.65
CA SER A 343 -7.74 22.01 -38.06
C SER A 343 -9.17 21.58 -38.38
N GLU A 344 -9.82 20.83 -37.49
CA GLU A 344 -11.21 20.38 -37.68
C GLU A 344 -12.20 21.54 -37.55
N TYR A 345 -11.96 22.51 -36.66
CA TYR A 345 -12.80 23.69 -36.52
C TYR A 345 -12.72 24.58 -37.77
N LEU A 346 -11.51 24.89 -38.24
CA LEU A 346 -11.28 25.65 -39.46
C LEU A 346 -11.93 24.97 -40.68
N GLN A 347 -11.86 23.64 -40.77
CA GLN A 347 -12.48 22.89 -41.86
C GLN A 347 -14.00 22.84 -41.76
N ARG A 348 -14.56 22.48 -40.59
CA ARG A 348 -15.98 22.12 -40.46
C ARG A 348 -16.90 23.25 -40.01
N LYS A 349 -16.37 24.20 -39.24
CA LYS A 349 -17.14 25.32 -38.68
C LYS A 349 -16.92 26.60 -39.46
N VAL A 350 -15.68 26.89 -39.83
CA VAL A 350 -15.36 28.06 -40.67
C VAL A 350 -15.57 27.73 -42.15
N GLY A 351 -15.29 26.49 -42.57
CA GLY A 351 -15.43 26.08 -43.98
C GLY A 351 -14.20 26.42 -44.84
N MET A 352 -13.03 26.63 -44.23
CA MET A 352 -11.81 26.98 -44.96
C MET A 352 -11.28 25.80 -45.80
N SER A 353 -10.83 26.12 -47.01
CA SER A 353 -10.10 25.19 -47.87
C SER A 353 -8.75 24.81 -47.25
N ASP A 354 -8.18 23.67 -47.68
CA ASP A 354 -6.87 23.23 -47.18
C ASP A 354 -5.77 24.27 -47.43
N ALA A 355 -5.79 24.94 -48.59
CA ALA A 355 -4.82 25.98 -48.96
C ALA A 355 -4.92 27.22 -48.05
N ALA A 356 -6.14 27.68 -47.72
CA ALA A 356 -6.35 28.82 -46.83
C ALA A 356 -6.12 28.47 -45.35
N ARG A 357 -6.35 27.22 -44.96
CA ARG A 357 -6.18 26.74 -43.58
C ARG A 357 -4.71 26.58 -43.19
N GLN A 358 -3.86 26.17 -44.13
CA GLN A 358 -2.48 25.79 -43.85
C GLN A 358 -1.64 26.94 -43.25
N PRO A 359 -1.71 28.20 -43.73
CA PRO A 359 -1.02 29.34 -43.12
C PRO A 359 -1.39 29.55 -41.64
N VAL A 360 -2.67 29.47 -41.29
CA VAL A 360 -3.15 29.60 -39.90
C VAL A 360 -2.59 28.47 -39.03
N ILE A 361 -2.62 27.23 -39.53
CA ILE A 361 -2.07 26.08 -38.81
C ILE A 361 -0.55 26.18 -38.64
N ASP A 362 0.18 26.68 -39.63
CA ASP A 362 1.63 26.83 -39.56
C ASP A 362 2.06 28.00 -38.66
N ALA A 363 1.29 29.08 -38.62
CA ALA A 363 1.50 30.17 -37.66
C ALA A 363 1.38 29.69 -36.20
N ILE A 364 0.55 28.67 -35.93
CA ILE A 364 0.37 28.13 -34.57
C ILE A 364 1.35 26.95 -34.30
N PHE A 365 1.40 25.98 -35.21
CA PHE A 365 2.03 24.67 -34.99
C PHE A 365 3.26 24.39 -35.85
N GLY A 366 3.57 25.27 -36.81
CA GLY A 366 4.70 25.14 -37.74
C GLY A 366 6.05 25.34 -37.06
N LYS A 367 7.13 25.21 -37.84
CA LYS A 367 8.51 25.36 -37.35
C LYS A 367 8.78 26.73 -36.75
N ASN A 368 8.13 27.76 -37.29
CA ASN A 368 8.21 29.15 -36.83
C ASN A 368 6.92 29.59 -36.11
N GLY A 369 6.05 28.65 -35.75
CA GLY A 369 4.78 28.96 -35.11
C GLY A 369 4.89 29.18 -33.59
N ILE A 370 3.77 29.52 -32.95
CA ILE A 370 3.67 29.77 -31.50
C ILE A 370 4.31 28.63 -30.68
N THR A 371 3.97 27.38 -31.01
CA THR A 371 4.43 26.19 -30.25
C THR A 371 5.93 25.89 -30.40
N ALA A 372 6.65 26.63 -31.24
CA ALA A 372 8.09 26.55 -31.42
C ALA A 372 8.83 27.77 -30.86
N ALA A 373 8.15 28.63 -30.09
CA ALA A 373 8.78 29.77 -29.45
C ALA A 373 9.74 29.32 -28.33
N THR A 374 10.93 29.91 -28.28
CA THR A 374 11.99 29.59 -27.31
C THR A 374 12.10 30.60 -26.17
N SER A 375 11.44 31.75 -26.29
CA SER A 375 11.42 32.81 -25.28
C SER A 375 10.05 33.46 -25.22
N ARG A 376 9.77 34.18 -24.11
CA ARG A 376 8.48 34.86 -23.91
C ARG A 376 8.22 35.91 -24.99
N VAL A 377 9.24 36.69 -25.35
CA VAL A 377 9.14 37.74 -26.38
C VAL A 377 8.78 37.14 -27.74
N VAL A 378 9.45 36.04 -28.12
CA VAL A 378 9.14 35.33 -29.38
C VAL A 378 7.75 34.71 -29.33
N PHE A 379 7.33 34.20 -28.17
CA PHE A 379 5.99 33.63 -28.00
C PHE A 379 4.90 34.68 -28.21
N GLU A 380 4.99 35.84 -27.55
CA GLU A 380 3.98 36.91 -27.67
C GLU A 380 3.93 37.47 -29.10
N GLY A 381 5.08 37.71 -29.74
CA GLY A 381 5.10 38.18 -31.14
C GLY A 381 4.46 37.20 -32.11
N ARG A 382 4.72 35.89 -31.94
CA ARG A 382 4.08 34.84 -32.75
C ARG A 382 2.60 34.65 -32.41
N LEU A 383 2.23 34.87 -31.16
CA LEU A 383 0.85 34.81 -30.70
C LEU A 383 0.02 35.91 -31.36
N GLN A 384 0.52 37.15 -31.37
CA GLN A 384 -0.13 38.27 -32.04
C GLN A 384 -0.30 38.01 -33.55
N HIS A 385 0.76 37.58 -34.23
CA HIS A 385 0.67 37.26 -35.66
C HIS A 385 -0.38 36.18 -35.98
N ALA A 386 -0.47 35.14 -35.14
CA ALA A 386 -1.49 34.11 -35.31
C ALA A 386 -2.91 34.62 -35.01
N GLU A 387 -3.06 35.59 -34.10
CA GLU A 387 -4.34 36.26 -33.83
C GLU A 387 -4.81 37.06 -35.04
N ASP A 388 -3.92 37.84 -35.65
CA ASP A 388 -4.23 38.64 -36.84
C ASP A 388 -4.70 37.73 -37.99
N LEU A 389 -4.01 36.60 -38.20
CA LEU A 389 -4.40 35.58 -39.18
C LEU A 389 -5.71 34.88 -38.81
N ALA A 390 -5.98 34.66 -37.52
CA ALA A 390 -7.21 34.05 -37.04
C ALA A 390 -8.41 34.97 -37.26
N ASP A 391 -8.26 36.27 -36.99
CA ASP A 391 -9.31 37.27 -37.20
C ASP A 391 -9.65 37.42 -38.70
N ALA A 392 -8.63 37.50 -39.56
CA ALA A 392 -8.83 37.53 -41.01
C ALA A 392 -9.57 36.30 -41.55
N GLY A 393 -9.47 35.16 -40.85
CA GLY A 393 -10.07 33.89 -41.24
C GLY A 393 -11.37 33.52 -40.52
N ASN A 394 -12.06 34.46 -39.84
CA ASN A 394 -13.25 34.16 -39.01
C ASN A 394 -13.01 33.08 -37.93
N PHE A 395 -11.76 32.87 -37.54
CA PHE A 395 -11.32 31.92 -36.51
C PHE A 395 -10.98 32.63 -35.19
N GLY A 396 -10.85 33.95 -35.21
CA GLY A 396 -10.45 34.81 -34.10
C GLY A 396 -11.15 34.52 -32.76
N PRO A 397 -12.50 34.48 -32.71
CA PRO A 397 -13.22 34.18 -31.47
C PRO A 397 -12.85 32.82 -30.87
N TYR A 398 -12.85 31.76 -31.69
CA TYR A 398 -12.46 30.42 -31.22
C TYR A 398 -10.99 30.37 -30.81
N PHE A 399 -10.11 31.03 -31.55
CA PHE A 399 -8.70 31.10 -31.20
C PHE A 399 -8.49 31.75 -29.83
N ARG A 400 -9.06 32.94 -29.60
CA ARG A 400 -8.94 33.68 -28.34
C ARG A 400 -9.52 32.93 -27.15
N GLU A 401 -10.70 32.33 -27.31
CA GLU A 401 -11.41 31.70 -26.19
C GLU A 401 -10.96 30.28 -25.89
N GLN A 402 -10.57 29.51 -26.92
CA GLN A 402 -10.35 28.07 -26.78
C GLN A 402 -8.90 27.65 -27.00
N VAL A 403 -8.17 28.31 -27.90
CA VAL A 403 -6.82 27.86 -28.31
C VAL A 403 -5.72 28.61 -27.54
N LYS A 404 -5.79 29.94 -27.52
CA LYS A 404 -4.84 30.83 -26.85
C LYS A 404 -4.59 30.44 -25.39
N PRO A 405 -5.62 30.18 -24.54
CA PRO A 405 -5.38 29.84 -23.15
C PRO A 405 -4.60 28.52 -22.99
N LEU A 406 -4.86 27.53 -23.85
CA LEU A 406 -4.18 26.23 -23.82
C LEU A 406 -2.71 26.37 -24.24
N LEU A 407 -2.43 27.18 -25.28
CA LEU A 407 -1.08 27.45 -25.74
C LEU A 407 -0.27 28.23 -24.70
N GLN A 408 -0.88 29.22 -24.06
CA GLN A 408 -0.28 29.99 -22.97
C GLN A 408 0.04 29.10 -21.76
N SER A 409 -0.91 28.25 -21.34
CA SER A 409 -0.68 27.29 -20.25
C SER A 409 0.47 26.34 -20.57
N ASN A 410 0.52 25.82 -21.79
CA ASN A 410 1.62 24.97 -22.26
C ASN A 410 2.96 25.71 -22.20
N PHE A 411 3.04 26.90 -22.80
CA PHE A 411 4.27 27.68 -22.84
C PHE A 411 4.76 28.06 -21.44
N ASN A 412 3.87 28.56 -20.58
CA ASN A 412 4.20 28.93 -19.21
C ASN A 412 4.77 27.74 -18.44
N THR A 413 4.17 26.56 -18.62
CA THR A 413 4.61 25.35 -17.94
C THR A 413 5.96 24.85 -18.48
N THR A 414 6.14 24.78 -19.80
CA THR A 414 7.40 24.27 -20.39
C THR A 414 8.58 25.22 -20.23
N SER A 415 8.31 26.52 -20.07
CA SER A 415 9.35 27.55 -19.90
C SER A 415 9.95 27.60 -18.50
N ARG A 416 9.30 26.98 -17.49
CA ARG A 416 9.83 26.94 -16.12
C ARG A 416 11.17 26.21 -16.06
N THR A 417 12.14 26.72 -15.32
CA THR A 417 13.49 26.12 -15.20
C THR A 417 13.44 24.72 -14.57
N ASP A 418 12.53 24.49 -13.63
CA ASP A 418 12.36 23.24 -12.87
C ASP A 418 11.57 22.15 -13.63
N PHE A 419 10.97 22.47 -14.78
CA PHE A 419 10.18 21.51 -15.53
C PHE A 419 11.01 20.81 -16.63
N PRO A 420 11.17 19.47 -16.60
CA PRO A 420 12.13 18.76 -17.44
C PRO A 420 11.68 18.59 -18.91
N ILE A 421 10.37 18.67 -19.19
CA ILE A 421 9.85 18.45 -20.54
C ILE A 421 9.86 19.78 -21.30
N LYS A 422 10.89 19.96 -22.13
CA LYS A 422 11.05 21.14 -23.01
C LYS A 422 10.45 20.98 -24.40
N THR A 423 9.99 19.77 -24.74
CA THR A 423 9.39 19.48 -26.04
C THR A 423 7.87 19.46 -25.98
N LYS A 424 7.24 19.40 -27.16
CA LYS A 424 5.78 19.28 -27.32
C LYS A 424 5.26 18.04 -26.58
N TRP A 425 4.45 18.26 -25.54
CA TRP A 425 3.81 17.18 -24.79
C TRP A 425 2.64 16.56 -25.58
N THR A 426 2.53 15.22 -25.56
CA THR A 426 1.43 14.49 -26.20
C THR A 426 0.93 13.37 -25.30
N ASN A 427 -0.37 13.07 -25.38
CA ASN A 427 -1.01 12.01 -24.61
C ASN A 427 -0.99 10.63 -25.32
N ASN A 428 -0.06 10.43 -26.26
CA ASN A 428 -0.07 9.26 -27.15
C ASN A 428 0.09 7.93 -26.40
N ASN A 429 0.81 7.93 -25.28
CA ASN A 429 1.05 6.73 -24.48
C ASN A 429 -0.26 6.24 -23.85
N ALA A 430 -1.01 7.14 -23.21
CA ALA A 430 -2.30 6.81 -22.61
C ALA A 430 -3.32 6.44 -23.69
N GLU A 431 -3.35 7.15 -24.82
CA GLU A 431 -4.22 6.81 -25.96
C GLU A 431 -3.94 5.42 -26.52
N SER A 432 -2.67 5.03 -26.65
CA SER A 432 -2.26 3.72 -27.15
C SER A 432 -2.65 2.61 -26.18
N ALA A 433 -2.40 2.79 -24.88
CA ALA A 433 -2.81 1.84 -23.86
C ALA A 433 -4.34 1.68 -23.84
N ASN A 434 -5.08 2.80 -23.86
CA ASN A 434 -6.53 2.81 -23.94
C ASN A 434 -7.05 2.10 -25.19
N HIS A 435 -6.37 2.24 -26.33
CA HIS A 435 -6.75 1.55 -27.55
C HIS A 435 -6.61 0.04 -27.41
N ILE A 436 -5.49 -0.45 -26.88
CA ILE A 436 -5.25 -1.88 -26.63
C ILE A 436 -6.35 -2.43 -25.72
N LEU A 437 -6.66 -1.72 -24.63
CA LEU A 437 -7.71 -2.13 -23.69
C LEU A 437 -9.09 -2.15 -24.36
N LYS A 438 -9.44 -1.11 -25.11
CA LYS A 438 -10.71 -1.05 -25.85
C LYS A 438 -10.83 -2.21 -26.84
N VAL A 439 -9.76 -2.58 -27.53
CA VAL A 439 -9.74 -3.74 -28.42
C VAL A 439 -9.94 -5.03 -27.62
N ALA A 440 -9.22 -5.21 -26.50
CA ALA A 440 -9.30 -6.40 -25.66
C ALA A 440 -10.70 -6.63 -25.07
N VAL A 441 -11.43 -5.56 -24.74
CA VAL A 441 -12.82 -5.64 -24.22
C VAL A 441 -13.88 -5.54 -25.32
N GLY A 442 -13.48 -5.54 -26.59
CA GLY A 442 -14.40 -5.41 -27.72
C GLY A 442 -15.22 -4.12 -27.70
N TRP A 443 -14.68 -3.04 -27.13
CA TRP A 443 -15.33 -1.73 -26.96
C TRP A 443 -16.59 -1.75 -26.10
N LYS A 444 -16.82 -2.82 -25.31
CA LYS A 444 -17.97 -2.94 -24.43
C LYS A 444 -17.67 -2.33 -23.05
N PRO A 445 -18.67 -1.73 -22.38
CA PRO A 445 -18.55 -1.35 -20.97
C PRO A 445 -18.17 -2.57 -20.11
N GLN A 446 -17.37 -2.35 -19.06
CA GLN A 446 -16.93 -3.38 -18.13
C GLN A 446 -17.18 -2.92 -16.70
N SER A 447 -17.48 -3.85 -15.80
CA SER A 447 -17.38 -3.59 -14.35
C SER A 447 -15.92 -3.31 -13.98
N LEU A 448 -15.66 -2.62 -12.86
CA LEU A 448 -14.30 -2.34 -12.42
C LEU A 448 -13.47 -3.64 -12.26
N LEU A 449 -14.05 -4.66 -11.61
CA LEU A 449 -13.40 -5.96 -11.43
C LEU A 449 -13.12 -6.64 -12.79
N GLY A 450 -14.08 -6.63 -13.71
CA GLY A 450 -13.90 -7.19 -15.05
C GLY A 450 -12.81 -6.47 -15.84
N LEU A 451 -12.73 -5.14 -15.72
CA LEU A 451 -11.66 -4.35 -16.33
C LEU A 451 -10.28 -4.70 -15.75
N VAL A 452 -10.16 -4.83 -14.42
CA VAL A 452 -8.90 -5.22 -13.75
C VAL A 452 -8.45 -6.61 -14.18
N GLN A 453 -9.37 -7.57 -14.28
CA GLN A 453 -9.07 -8.91 -14.78
C GLN A 453 -8.60 -8.88 -16.24
N LYS A 454 -9.27 -8.11 -17.12
CA LYS A 454 -8.86 -7.96 -18.52
C LYS A 454 -7.51 -7.28 -18.68
N LEU A 455 -7.21 -6.28 -17.85
CA LEU A 455 -5.88 -5.65 -17.78
C LEU A 455 -4.81 -6.69 -17.44
N SER A 456 -5.04 -7.50 -16.40
CA SER A 456 -4.14 -8.58 -16.00
C SER A 456 -3.93 -9.60 -17.11
N GLU A 457 -5.01 -10.02 -17.79
CA GLU A 457 -4.94 -10.93 -18.93
C GLU A 457 -4.11 -10.38 -20.10
N VAL A 458 -4.30 -9.10 -20.45
CA VAL A 458 -3.53 -8.44 -21.53
C VAL A 458 -2.04 -8.40 -21.18
N VAL A 459 -1.71 -8.00 -19.95
CA VAL A 459 -0.31 -7.93 -19.49
C VAL A 459 0.31 -9.33 -19.48
N ARG A 460 -0.38 -10.33 -18.92
CA ARG A 460 0.08 -11.72 -18.90
C ARG A 460 0.28 -12.26 -20.31
N GLY A 461 -0.64 -11.99 -21.23
CA GLY A 461 -0.52 -12.37 -22.63
C GLY A 461 0.72 -11.77 -23.30
N GLN A 462 1.05 -10.51 -22.99
CA GLN A 462 2.29 -9.89 -23.50
C GLN A 462 3.55 -10.59 -22.98
N TYR A 463 3.59 -10.95 -21.69
CA TYR A 463 4.72 -11.72 -21.13
C TYR A 463 4.84 -13.11 -21.76
N GLN A 464 3.72 -13.78 -22.03
CA GLN A 464 3.71 -15.07 -22.72
C GLN A 464 4.24 -14.97 -24.15
N GLU A 465 3.92 -13.90 -24.89
CA GLU A 465 4.47 -13.68 -26.22
C GLU A 465 5.97 -13.37 -26.20
N VAL A 466 6.46 -12.67 -25.17
CA VAL A 466 7.90 -12.48 -24.95
C VAL A 466 8.59 -13.81 -24.69
N GLU A 467 8.02 -14.65 -23.83
CA GLU A 467 8.53 -16.00 -23.56
C GLU A 467 8.57 -16.84 -24.85
N ARG A 468 7.47 -16.87 -25.62
CA ARG A 468 7.38 -17.55 -26.91
C ARG A 468 8.47 -17.07 -27.88
N ALA A 469 8.66 -15.75 -27.99
CA ALA A 469 9.69 -15.16 -28.85
C ALA A 469 11.11 -15.56 -28.42
N ILE A 470 11.39 -15.63 -27.12
CA ILE A 470 12.67 -16.10 -26.56
C ILE A 470 12.95 -17.55 -26.95
N ILE A 471 11.93 -18.40 -26.95
CA ILE A 471 12.07 -19.80 -27.37
C ILE A 471 11.90 -20.01 -28.88
N ASN A 472 11.86 -18.92 -29.66
CA ASN A 472 11.68 -18.91 -31.11
C ASN A 472 10.38 -19.63 -31.57
N THR A 473 9.30 -19.42 -30.83
CA THR A 473 7.94 -19.89 -31.13
C THR A 473 6.95 -18.71 -31.18
N GLY A 474 5.73 -18.94 -31.68
CA GLY A 474 4.69 -17.90 -31.75
C GLY A 474 4.84 -16.95 -32.94
N GLU A 475 4.09 -15.85 -32.91
CA GLU A 475 4.03 -14.88 -34.02
C GLU A 475 5.18 -13.84 -33.97
N TYR A 476 5.80 -13.67 -32.80
CA TYR A 476 6.87 -12.69 -32.57
C TYR A 476 8.23 -13.37 -32.52
N LYS A 477 9.26 -12.64 -32.96
CA LYS A 477 10.66 -13.10 -32.94
C LYS A 477 11.55 -12.03 -32.34
N LEU A 478 12.60 -12.47 -31.64
CA LEU A 478 13.67 -11.57 -31.20
C LEU A 478 14.38 -10.96 -32.41
N THR A 479 14.68 -9.67 -32.35
CA THR A 479 15.55 -9.01 -33.34
C THR A 479 17.00 -9.42 -33.12
N ASP A 480 17.87 -9.20 -34.11
CA ASP A 480 19.27 -9.60 -34.08
C ASP A 480 20.01 -9.13 -32.82
N ASP A 481 19.75 -7.89 -32.40
CA ASP A 481 20.26 -7.27 -31.17
C ASP A 481 19.92 -8.03 -29.87
N PHE A 482 18.97 -8.96 -29.90
CA PHE A 482 18.51 -9.74 -28.75
C PHE A 482 18.63 -11.26 -28.95
N THR A 483 19.20 -11.72 -30.06
CA THR A 483 19.34 -13.17 -30.36
C THR A 483 20.11 -13.94 -29.29
N ARG A 484 21.02 -13.29 -28.55
CA ARG A 484 21.73 -13.87 -27.38
C ARG A 484 20.80 -14.35 -26.25
N PHE A 485 19.57 -13.84 -26.19
CA PHE A 485 18.56 -14.28 -25.23
C PHE A 485 17.78 -15.50 -25.71
N ARG A 486 17.93 -15.90 -26.96
CA ARG A 486 17.22 -17.06 -27.51
C ARG A 486 17.65 -18.33 -26.77
N ILE A 487 16.67 -19.12 -26.34
CA ILE A 487 16.90 -20.44 -25.75
C ILE A 487 16.16 -21.46 -26.60
N HIS A 488 16.74 -22.64 -26.84
CA HIS A 488 16.03 -23.70 -27.54
C HIS A 488 14.85 -24.21 -26.69
N ARG A 489 13.72 -24.54 -27.33
CA ARG A 489 12.50 -24.97 -26.62
C ARG A 489 12.76 -26.11 -25.63
N ASP A 490 13.55 -27.10 -26.03
CA ASP A 490 13.83 -28.26 -25.17
C ASP A 490 14.63 -27.86 -23.92
N THR A 491 15.63 -26.99 -24.09
CA THR A 491 16.37 -26.42 -22.97
C THR A 491 15.44 -25.61 -22.07
N TRP A 492 14.55 -24.80 -22.62
CA TRP A 492 13.57 -24.03 -21.84
C TRP A 492 12.66 -24.92 -20.97
N CYS A 493 12.19 -26.04 -21.54
CA CYS A 493 11.36 -27.01 -20.82
C CYS A 493 12.11 -27.66 -19.63
N THR A 494 13.43 -27.80 -19.71
CA THR A 494 14.26 -28.32 -18.61
C THR A 494 14.54 -27.30 -17.50
N LEU A 495 14.39 -26.00 -17.77
CA LEU A 495 14.57 -24.95 -16.75
C LEU A 495 13.43 -24.99 -15.73
N SER A 496 13.80 -24.77 -14.46
CA SER A 496 12.84 -24.51 -13.40
C SER A 496 12.13 -23.16 -13.61
N GLU A 497 10.98 -22.97 -12.96
CA GLU A 497 10.21 -21.73 -13.04
C GLU A 497 11.05 -20.50 -12.65
N LYS A 498 11.87 -20.62 -11.59
CA LYS A 498 12.76 -19.56 -11.13
C LYS A 498 13.83 -19.20 -12.16
N GLU A 499 14.37 -20.19 -12.88
CA GLU A 499 15.37 -19.95 -13.93
C GLU A 499 14.75 -19.30 -15.16
N ARG A 500 13.54 -19.73 -15.55
CA ARG A 500 12.76 -19.08 -16.62
C ARG A 500 12.47 -17.62 -16.27
N GLU A 501 12.01 -17.36 -15.04
CA GLU A 501 11.74 -16.01 -14.57
C GLU A 501 13.02 -15.15 -14.53
N ALA A 502 14.14 -15.70 -14.06
CA ALA A 502 15.42 -15.01 -14.07
C ALA A 502 15.89 -14.67 -15.49
N HIS A 503 15.65 -15.56 -16.46
CA HIS A 503 15.96 -15.32 -17.87
C HIS A 503 15.08 -14.22 -18.48
N LEU A 504 13.77 -14.28 -18.25
CA LEU A 504 12.82 -13.24 -18.65
C LEU A 504 13.17 -11.88 -18.03
N ARG A 505 13.54 -11.87 -16.75
CA ARG A 505 13.96 -10.66 -16.03
C ARG A 505 15.25 -10.08 -16.62
N ARG A 506 16.20 -10.92 -17.03
CA ARG A 506 17.44 -10.49 -17.69
C ARG A 506 17.15 -9.88 -19.06
N PHE A 507 16.29 -10.51 -19.85
CA PHE A 507 15.81 -9.95 -21.12
C PHE A 507 15.12 -8.60 -20.90
N GLY A 508 14.22 -8.49 -19.92
CA GLY A 508 13.53 -7.24 -19.58
C GLY A 508 14.48 -6.11 -19.15
N LYS A 509 15.54 -6.42 -18.39
CA LYS A 509 16.58 -5.47 -18.00
C LYS A 509 17.43 -4.99 -19.17
N GLU A 510 17.69 -5.88 -20.13
CA GLU A 510 18.49 -5.58 -21.32
C GLU A 510 17.69 -5.05 -22.50
N MET A 511 16.35 -4.97 -22.41
CA MET A 511 15.55 -4.10 -23.27
C MET A 511 15.90 -2.62 -23.01
N LYS A 512 17.18 -2.26 -23.25
CA LYS A 512 17.59 -0.89 -23.45
C LYS A 512 16.90 -0.41 -24.72
N LYS A 513 16.17 0.68 -24.52
CA LYS A 513 15.52 1.54 -25.49
C LYS A 513 15.83 1.22 -26.96
N PRO A 514 14.91 0.60 -27.72
CA PRO A 514 15.04 0.44 -29.16
C PRO A 514 15.53 1.72 -29.85
N ARG A 515 16.45 1.59 -30.82
CA ARG A 515 17.00 2.70 -31.62
C ARG A 515 15.93 3.49 -32.41
N ARG A 516 14.69 2.98 -32.50
CA ARG A 516 13.51 3.62 -33.13
C ARG A 516 12.44 4.03 -32.12
N LEU A 517 12.85 4.39 -30.91
CA LEU A 517 11.97 5.01 -29.94
C LEU A 517 11.88 6.50 -30.21
N VAL A 518 10.66 7.03 -30.17
CA VAL A 518 10.50 8.42 -29.75
C VAL A 518 10.70 8.39 -28.24
N ILE A 519 11.87 8.84 -27.82
CA ILE A 519 12.28 8.90 -26.42
C ILE A 519 11.65 10.16 -25.82
N SER A 520 11.08 10.07 -24.62
CA SER A 520 10.63 11.24 -23.88
C SER A 520 11.82 12.17 -23.63
N THR A 521 11.58 13.47 -23.50
CA THR A 521 12.62 14.49 -23.40
C THR A 521 13.59 14.27 -22.25
N ASP A 522 13.12 13.65 -21.17
CA ASP A 522 13.91 13.30 -19.98
C ASP A 522 14.75 12.03 -20.15
N GLY A 523 14.70 11.38 -21.31
CA GLY A 523 15.47 10.17 -21.57
C GLY A 523 15.00 8.96 -20.76
N ARG A 524 13.81 8.99 -20.12
CA ARG A 524 13.35 7.91 -19.21
C ARG A 524 12.27 7.00 -19.79
N THR A 525 11.40 7.52 -20.64
CA THR A 525 10.35 6.74 -21.32
C THR A 525 10.64 6.63 -22.82
N GLY A 526 10.20 5.56 -23.48
CA GLY A 526 10.25 5.47 -24.93
C GLY A 526 9.11 4.61 -25.45
N VAL A 527 8.44 5.07 -26.51
CA VAL A 527 7.44 4.27 -27.22
C VAL A 527 7.87 3.94 -28.64
N MET A 528 7.65 2.69 -29.06
CA MET A 528 7.95 2.24 -30.42
C MET A 528 7.05 2.95 -31.42
N VAL A 529 7.64 3.55 -32.45
CA VAL A 529 6.88 4.06 -33.59
C VAL A 529 6.47 2.84 -34.43
N PRO A 530 5.15 2.59 -34.64
CA PRO A 530 4.73 1.48 -35.49
C PRO A 530 5.26 1.69 -36.91
N SER A 531 5.90 0.66 -37.47
CA SER A 531 6.48 0.67 -38.82
C SER A 531 5.45 0.97 -39.93
N HIS A 532 4.15 0.78 -39.66
CA HIS A 532 3.06 0.93 -40.64
C HIS A 532 1.85 1.74 -40.13
N GLY A 533 2.06 2.89 -39.48
CA GLY A 533 1.01 3.93 -39.34
C GLY A 533 -0.37 3.49 -38.82
N GLY A 534 -0.46 2.38 -38.07
CA GLY A 534 -1.70 1.81 -37.55
C GLY A 534 -2.80 1.58 -38.60
N LYS A 535 -2.50 0.92 -39.72
CA LYS A 535 -3.54 0.34 -40.60
C LYS A 535 -4.13 -0.92 -39.95
N LYS A 536 -5.45 -1.11 -40.00
CA LYS A 536 -6.10 -2.36 -39.53
C LYS A 536 -5.75 -3.51 -40.49
N LYS A 537 -5.71 -4.76 -39.99
CA LYS A 537 -5.51 -5.97 -40.83
C LYS A 537 -6.60 -6.00 -41.93
N GLY A 538 -6.19 -6.01 -43.20
CA GLY A 538 -7.09 -5.93 -44.37
C GLY A 538 -7.35 -4.53 -44.93
N GLN A 539 -6.85 -3.46 -44.30
CA GLN A 539 -7.09 -2.09 -44.76
C GLN A 539 -6.09 -1.65 -45.85
N VAL A 540 -6.49 -1.79 -47.12
CA VAL A 540 -5.63 -1.46 -48.28
C VAL A 540 -5.47 0.06 -48.46
N THR A 541 -6.54 0.85 -48.26
CA THR A 541 -6.57 2.31 -48.49
C THR A 541 -6.37 3.16 -47.23
N ARG A 542 -5.99 4.44 -47.40
CA ARG A 542 -5.71 5.40 -46.31
C ARG A 542 -6.96 5.61 -45.42
N LYS A 543 -6.76 5.86 -44.12
CA LYS A 543 -7.85 6.07 -43.13
C LYS A 543 -8.86 7.13 -43.60
N ARG A 544 -10.06 6.71 -44.01
CA ARG A 544 -11.27 7.53 -43.90
C ARG A 544 -11.88 7.27 -42.52
N ALA A 545 -12.03 8.32 -41.72
CA ALA A 545 -12.73 8.20 -40.44
C ALA A 545 -14.20 7.88 -40.70
N ASN A 546 -14.68 6.72 -40.25
CA ASN A 546 -16.11 6.41 -40.29
C ASN A 546 -16.83 7.42 -39.40
N ARG A 547 -17.73 8.21 -40.00
CA ARG A 547 -18.73 9.01 -39.29
C ARG A 547 -19.64 8.03 -38.54
N THR A 548 -19.63 8.09 -37.21
CA THR A 548 -20.68 7.49 -36.39
C THR A 548 -21.98 8.24 -36.71
N LYS A 549 -22.95 7.56 -37.33
CA LYS A 549 -24.34 8.04 -37.30
C LYS A 549 -24.92 7.59 -35.97
N THR A 550 -25.30 8.53 -35.13
CA THR A 550 -26.17 8.29 -33.98
C THR A 550 -27.56 7.99 -34.52
N PHE A 551 -28.16 6.89 -34.06
CA PHE A 551 -29.61 6.69 -34.11
C PHE A 551 -30.21 7.25 -32.83
#